data_AF-A0A444ZN34-F1
#
_entry.id   AF-A0A444ZN34-F1
#
_cell.length_a   1.000
_cell.length_b   1.000
_cell.length_c   1.000
_cell.angle_alpha   90.00
_cell.angle_beta   90.00
_cell.angle_gamma   90.00
#
_symmetry.space_group_name_H-M   'P 1'
#
loop_
_entity.id
_entity.type
_entity.pdbx_description
1 polymer ?
#
loop_
_entity_poly.entity_id
_entity_poly.type
_entity_poly.pdbx_seq_one_letter_code
_entity_poly.pdbx_strand_id
1 'polypeptide(L)'
;MPSYVKYIKELLTRKSSLKGGQMIVMNKECSALIQPELPIKRKDPGSFHIPCAIREIMFDKALCDLGASINLMPLSLMKRLQINEIMPTDVIIRLADKTQKQAVGWLKMCW
;
A
#
# COMPACT_ATOMS: atom_id res chain seq x y z
N MET A 1 2.65 -9.07 -25.74
CA MET A 1 3.60 -8.11 -25.13
C MET A 1 4.69 -7.49 -26.05
N PRO A 2 4.73 -7.61 -27.39
CA PRO A 2 5.74 -6.90 -28.21
C PRO A 2 5.57 -5.37 -28.30
N SER A 3 4.34 -4.87 -28.18
CA SER A 3 3.98 -3.46 -28.37
C SER A 3 4.52 -2.54 -27.27
N TYR A 4 4.54 -3.01 -26.01
CA TYR A 4 5.02 -2.22 -24.88
C TYR A 4 6.54 -1.97 -24.96
N VAL A 5 7.32 -2.99 -25.35
CA VAL A 5 8.77 -2.88 -25.51
C VAL A 5 9.13 -1.92 -26.64
N LYS A 6 8.37 -1.94 -27.75
CA LYS A 6 8.54 -0.98 -28.85
C LYS A 6 8.26 0.45 -28.39
N TYR A 7 7.19 0.65 -27.62
CA TYR A 7 6.80 1.94 -27.09
C TYR A 7 7.85 2.52 -26.12
N ILE A 8 8.38 1.70 -25.20
CA ILE A 8 9.45 2.10 -24.28
C ILE A 8 10.73 2.47 -25.06
N LYS A 9 11.09 1.70 -26.09
CA LYS A 9 12.24 2.04 -26.94
C LYS A 9 12.05 3.35 -27.69
N GLU A 10 10.87 3.62 -28.23
CA GLU A 10 10.55 4.90 -28.90
C GLU A 10 10.60 6.09 -27.94
N LEU A 11 10.10 5.92 -26.71
CA LEU A 11 10.18 6.96 -25.67
C LEU A 11 11.62 7.26 -25.26
N LEU A 12 12.45 6.22 -25.05
CA LEU A 12 13.86 6.38 -24.70
C LEU A 12 14.66 7.04 -25.84
N THR A 13 14.33 6.71 -27.09
CA THR A 13 14.98 7.30 -28.28
C THR A 13 14.56 8.75 -28.49
N ARG A 14 13.32 9.13 -28.14
CA ARG A 14 12.90 10.54 -28.15
C ARG A 14 13.55 11.38 -27.05
N LYS A 15 13.90 10.76 -25.91
CA LYS A 15 14.50 11.46 -24.77
C LYS A 15 16.02 11.66 -24.92
N SER A 16 16.69 10.91 -25.81
CA SER A 16 18.14 10.92 -25.98
C SER A 16 18.70 12.04 -26.87
N SER A 17 17.87 12.91 -27.46
CA SER A 17 18.35 14.10 -28.19
C SER A 17 18.77 15.27 -27.27
N LEU A 18 18.57 15.14 -25.96
CA LEU A 18 19.14 16.04 -24.96
C LEU A 18 20.63 15.72 -24.75
N LYS A 19 21.44 16.13 -25.72
CA LYS A 19 22.89 16.26 -25.51
C LYS A 19 23.11 17.24 -24.35
N GLY A 20 23.95 16.84 -23.40
CA GLY A 20 24.25 17.62 -22.20
C GLY A 20 24.59 19.07 -22.56
N GLY A 21 23.90 20.01 -21.90
CA GLY A 21 24.09 21.46 -22.10
C GLY A 21 22.90 22.20 -22.73
N GLN A 22 21.82 21.54 -23.16
CA GLN A 22 20.62 22.26 -23.60
C GLN A 22 19.81 22.79 -22.42
N MET A 23 19.77 24.12 -22.27
CA MET A 23 18.74 24.81 -21.49
C MET A 23 17.40 24.68 -22.23
N ILE A 24 16.52 23.83 -21.72
CA ILE A 24 15.11 23.83 -22.13
C ILE A 24 14.39 24.88 -21.31
N VAL A 25 13.73 25.82 -21.97
CA VAL A 25 12.80 26.75 -21.32
C VAL A 25 11.56 25.96 -20.91
N MET A 26 11.47 25.59 -19.62
CA MET A 26 10.31 24.92 -19.06
C MET A 26 9.15 25.92 -18.93
N ASN A 27 7.98 25.55 -19.44
CA ASN A 27 6.76 26.32 -19.20
C ASN A 27 6.31 26.15 -17.73
N LYS A 28 5.44 27.06 -17.25
CA LYS A 28 4.97 27.07 -15.85
C LYS A 28 4.32 25.74 -15.42
N GLU A 29 3.71 25.01 -16.36
CA GLU A 29 3.12 23.70 -16.08
C GLU A 29 4.18 22.60 -15.82
N CYS A 30 5.29 22.60 -16.57
CA CYS A 30 6.42 21.68 -16.33
C CYS A 30 7.16 21.99 -15.01
N SER A 31 7.24 23.25 -14.58
CA SER A 31 7.84 23.59 -13.28
C SER A 31 6.98 23.17 -12.09
N ALA A 32 5.64 23.13 -12.24
CA ALA A 32 4.75 22.66 -11.19
C ALA A 32 4.87 21.13 -10.94
N LEU A 33 5.25 20.37 -11.97
CA LEU A 33 5.53 18.93 -11.88
C LEU A 33 6.91 18.63 -11.26
N ILE A 34 7.87 19.55 -11.41
CA ILE A 34 9.19 19.48 -10.79
C ILE A 34 9.23 20.48 -9.63
N GLN A 35 8.39 20.25 -8.61
CA GLN A 35 8.66 20.88 -7.32
C GLN A 35 9.99 20.29 -6.80
N PRO A 36 11.00 21.12 -6.48
CA PRO A 36 12.32 20.64 -6.00
C PRO A 36 12.22 19.86 -4.68
N GLU A 37 11.16 20.12 -3.93
CA GLU A 37 10.91 19.52 -2.64
C GLU A 37 10.12 18.24 -2.85
N LEU A 38 10.85 17.18 -3.20
CA LEU A 38 10.34 15.83 -2.96
C LEU A 38 9.88 15.77 -1.48
N PRO A 39 8.69 15.22 -1.19
CA PRO A 39 8.25 15.06 0.18
C PRO A 39 9.36 14.39 0.96
N ILE A 40 9.84 15.04 2.02
CA ILE A 40 10.91 14.49 2.85
C ILE A 40 10.43 13.12 3.31
N LYS A 41 11.10 12.05 2.84
CA LYS A 41 10.77 10.69 3.22
C LYS A 41 10.95 10.57 4.73
N ARG A 42 9.84 10.55 5.46
CA ARG A 42 9.84 10.31 6.89
C ARG A 42 10.37 8.89 7.14
N LYS A 43 11.11 8.70 8.23
CA LYS A 43 11.53 7.37 8.67
C LYS A 43 10.27 6.53 8.90
N ASP A 44 10.26 5.31 8.40
CA ASP A 44 9.18 4.37 8.66
C ASP A 44 9.11 4.13 10.17
N PRO A 45 7.96 4.43 10.83
CA PRO A 45 7.78 4.12 12.24
C PRO A 45 7.79 2.62 12.53
N GLY A 46 7.68 1.76 11.51
CA GLY A 46 7.46 0.33 11.67
C GLY A 46 6.03 0.07 12.12
N SER A 47 5.84 -0.85 13.08
CA SER A 47 4.53 -1.13 13.63
C SER A 47 4.22 -0.24 14.83
N PHE A 48 3.04 0.37 14.85
CA PHE A 48 2.58 1.27 15.92
C PHE A 48 1.12 1.00 16.26
N HIS A 49 0.62 1.59 17.36
CA HIS A 49 -0.78 1.47 17.74
C HIS A 49 -1.55 2.73 17.36
N ILE A 50 -2.75 2.55 16.83
CA ILE A 50 -3.70 3.63 16.55
C ILE A 50 -5.05 3.34 17.23
N PRO A 51 -5.79 4.36 17.65
CA PRO A 51 -7.20 4.18 17.93
C PRO A 51 -7.95 3.87 16.63
N CYS A 52 -8.87 2.91 16.66
CA CYS A 52 -9.77 2.66 15.53
C CYS A 52 -11.18 2.30 16.02
N ALA A 53 -12.17 2.51 15.17
CA ALA A 53 -13.53 2.05 15.40
C ALA A 53 -13.82 0.90 14.44
N ILE A 54 -14.45 -0.17 14.94
CA ILE A 54 -15.05 -1.20 14.09
C ILE A 54 -16.53 -1.24 14.44
N ARG A 55 -17.38 -0.85 13.47
CA ARG A 55 -18.79 -0.51 13.74
C ARG A 55 -18.85 0.60 14.78
N GLU A 56 -19.60 0.39 15.87
CA GLU A 56 -19.76 1.34 16.98
C GLU A 56 -18.79 1.06 18.15
N ILE A 57 -17.89 0.08 18.01
CA ILE A 57 -16.95 -0.29 19.08
C ILE A 57 -15.60 0.37 18.83
N MET A 58 -15.14 1.13 19.81
CA MET A 58 -13.84 1.78 19.83
C MET A 58 -12.75 0.85 20.36
N PHE A 59 -11.59 0.89 19.72
CA PHE A 59 -10.37 0.19 20.11
C PHE A 59 -9.26 1.21 20.27
N ASP A 60 -8.74 1.38 21.48
CA ASP A 60 -7.69 2.38 21.75
C ASP A 60 -6.34 2.02 21.13
N LYS A 61 -6.11 0.72 20.88
CA LYS A 61 -4.82 0.16 20.45
C LYS A 61 -4.99 -0.92 19.40
N ALA A 62 -5.24 -0.52 18.16
CA ALA A 62 -5.12 -1.39 16.99
C ALA A 62 -3.69 -1.32 16.44
N LEU A 63 -3.08 -2.47 16.19
CA LEU A 63 -1.76 -2.55 15.58
C LEU A 63 -1.85 -2.16 14.10
N CYS A 64 -1.14 -1.10 13.72
CA CYS A 64 -0.93 -0.68 12.35
C CYS A 64 0.50 -1.06 11.96
N ASP A 65 0.63 -1.91 10.95
CA ASP A 65 1.92 -2.30 10.39
C ASP A 65 1.95 -1.89 8.92
N LEU A 66 2.74 -0.86 8.60
CA LEU A 66 2.89 -0.35 7.24
C LEU A 66 3.62 -1.33 6.31
N GLY A 67 4.33 -2.31 6.88
CA GLY A 67 4.96 -3.40 6.15
C GLY A 67 4.02 -4.56 5.82
N ALA A 68 2.83 -4.62 6.45
CA ALA A 68 1.88 -5.68 6.22
C ALA A 68 1.04 -5.40 4.96
N SER A 69 0.92 -6.41 4.09
CA SER A 69 0.08 -6.33 2.88
C SER A 69 -1.39 -6.70 3.12
N ILE A 70 -1.72 -7.24 4.30
CA ILE A 70 -3.05 -7.71 4.66
C ILE A 70 -3.42 -7.25 6.07
N ASN A 71 -4.71 -6.98 6.29
CA ASN A 71 -5.26 -6.71 7.61
C ASN A 71 -5.74 -8.01 8.25
N LEU A 72 -5.40 -8.23 9.52
CA LEU A 72 -5.81 -9.41 10.28
C LEU A 72 -6.78 -9.02 11.39
N MET A 73 -7.85 -9.80 11.55
CA MET A 73 -8.78 -9.67 12.67
C MET A 73 -8.81 -10.98 13.47
N PRO A 74 -8.50 -10.95 14.78
CA PRO A 74 -8.59 -12.15 15.61
C PRO A 74 -10.02 -12.71 15.65
N LEU A 75 -10.15 -14.04 15.64
CA LEU A 75 -11.45 -14.70 15.71
C LEU A 75 -12.22 -14.36 17.00
N SER A 76 -11.52 -14.17 18.11
CA SER A 76 -12.13 -13.72 19.37
C SER A 76 -12.77 -12.34 19.24
N LEU A 77 -12.14 -11.44 18.49
CA LEU A 77 -12.65 -10.11 18.22
C LEU A 77 -13.89 -10.16 17.31
N MET A 78 -13.84 -11.00 16.27
CA MET A 78 -15.00 -11.28 15.41
C MET A 78 -16.22 -11.73 16.22
N LYS A 79 -16.03 -12.67 17.16
CA LYS A 79 -17.10 -13.14 18.07
C LYS A 79 -17.66 -12.01 18.95
N ARG A 80 -16.78 -11.15 19.50
CA ARG A 80 -17.20 -9.98 20.30
C ARG A 80 -18.00 -8.97 19.49
N LEU A 81 -17.66 -8.79 18.22
CA LEU A 81 -18.36 -7.91 17.27
C LEU A 81 -19.64 -8.54 16.69
N GLN A 82 -19.97 -9.78 17.08
CA GLN A 82 -21.13 -10.54 16.60
C GLN A 82 -21.20 -10.62 15.05
N ILE A 83 -20.03 -10.70 14.41
CA ILE A 83 -19.93 -10.86 12.96
C ILE A 83 -20.04 -12.36 12.65
N ASN A 84 -21.18 -12.74 12.07
CA ASN A 84 -21.49 -14.15 11.79
C ASN A 84 -21.16 -14.56 10.35
N GLU A 85 -21.05 -13.58 9.44
CA GLU A 85 -20.78 -13.82 8.03
C GLU A 85 -19.29 -13.63 7.73
N ILE A 86 -18.61 -14.75 7.49
CA ILE A 86 -17.26 -14.79 6.91
C ILE A 86 -17.29 -15.70 5.69
N MET A 87 -16.58 -15.31 4.64
CA MET A 87 -16.41 -16.14 3.47
C MET A 87 -15.25 -17.11 3.74
N PRO A 88 -15.48 -18.44 3.75
CA PRO A 88 -14.42 -19.41 3.97
C PRO A 88 -13.27 -19.23 2.98
N THR A 89 -12.06 -19.60 3.39
CA THR A 89 -10.88 -19.47 2.55
C THR A 89 -9.83 -20.52 2.89
N ASP A 90 -9.08 -20.95 1.88
CA ASP A 90 -7.95 -21.88 2.02
C ASP A 90 -6.61 -21.14 2.14
N VAL A 91 -6.64 -19.83 2.38
CA VAL A 91 -5.43 -19.00 2.50
C VAL A 91 -4.65 -19.37 3.76
N ILE A 92 -3.36 -19.65 3.58
CA ILE A 92 -2.39 -19.83 4.67
C ILE A 92 -1.53 -18.58 4.75
N ILE A 93 -1.51 -17.98 5.94
CA ILE A 93 -0.70 -16.80 6.25
C ILE A 93 0.60 -17.27 6.87
N ARG A 94 1.73 -16.83 6.31
CA ARG A 94 3.06 -17.00 6.89
C ARG A 94 3.50 -15.72 7.58
N LEU A 95 3.75 -15.81 8.88
CA LEU A 95 4.15 -14.69 9.72
C LEU A 95 5.67 -14.48 9.69
N ALA A 96 6.13 -13.34 10.21
CA ALA A 96 7.54 -12.97 10.25
C ALA A 96 8.40 -13.95 11.07
N ASP A 97 7.80 -14.60 12.07
CA ASP A 97 8.41 -15.66 12.88
C ASP A 97 8.47 -17.02 12.16
N LYS A 98 8.10 -17.05 10.87
CA LYS A 98 8.02 -18.24 10.00
C LYS A 98 6.91 -19.22 10.37
N THR A 99 6.08 -18.90 11.35
CA THR A 99 4.89 -19.72 11.66
C THR A 99 3.85 -19.56 10.55
N GLN A 100 3.06 -20.60 10.37
CA GLN A 100 1.96 -20.63 9.41
C GLN A 100 0.64 -20.76 10.15
N LYS A 101 -0.36 -19.99 9.71
CA LYS A 101 -1.72 -20.02 10.24
C LYS A 101 -2.71 -20.05 9.09
N GLN A 102 -3.67 -20.98 9.14
CA GLN A 102 -4.79 -20.99 8.21
C GLN A 102 -5.77 -19.87 8.58
N ALA A 103 -6.14 -19.04 7.61
CA ALA A 103 -7.19 -18.05 7.80
C ALA A 103 -8.55 -18.76 7.84
N VAL A 104 -9.41 -18.37 8.78
CA VAL A 104 -10.76 -18.94 8.88
C VAL A 104 -11.64 -18.49 7.70
N GLY A 105 -11.43 -17.27 7.25
CA GLY A 105 -12.18 -16.65 6.17
C GLY A 105 -11.72 -15.23 5.93
N TRP A 106 -12.33 -14.59 4.94
CA TRP A 106 -12.22 -13.15 4.72
C TRP A 106 -13.60 -12.51 4.80
N LEU A 107 -13.61 -11.22 5.07
CA LEU A 107 -14.82 -10.41 5.06
C LEU A 107 -14.49 -9.03 4.49
N LYS A 108 -15.48 -8.40 3.86
CA LYS A 108 -15.34 -7.05 3.35
C LYS A 108 -15.86 -6.07 4.40
N MET A 109 -14.97 -5.24 4.92
CA MET A 109 -15.33 -4.10 5.76
C MET A 109 -15.34 -2.83 4.90
N CYS A 110 -16.38 -2.02 5.06
CA CYS A 110 -16.39 -0.63 4.60
C CYS A 110 -15.79 0.20 5.73
N TRP A 111 -14.60 0.75 5.48
CA TRP A 111 -13.93 1.71 6.37
C TRP A 111 -14.23 3.12 5.91
#